data_AF-T0YZQ8-F1
#
_entry.id   AF-T0YZQ8-F1
#
_cell.length_a   1.000
_cell.length_b   1.000
_cell.length_c   1.000
_cell.angle_alpha   90.00
_cell.angle_beta   90.00
_cell.angle_gamma   90.00
#
_symmetry.space_group_name_H-M   'P 1'
#
loop_
_entity.id
_entity.type
_entity.pdbx_description
1 polymer ?
#
loop_
_entity_poly.entity_id
_entity_poly.type
_entity_poly.pdbx_seq_one_letter_code
_entity_poly.pdbx_strand_id
1 'polypeptide(L)'
;AKGMGSGPNLKHQWVGDFMHGLLQRVDLRELPAHAGLWTAQALGNDGFSAAQRTALGAVNAHAADWLHAHIQHVVFILRENKTFDENFGDYPAAGHWADPALDLYGPRQLPNLYAAAARGALFVNFYADGEVTSQGHQWTTAGSDSDFLQRTWSLYYSDRGYIPNSGWTQSLKPDARGARNPYAIYTNLGALGHWSNPWITYPARLFLFNDLLAHHVSFEDFGEFAARNKIGNISPALRAHLAMDYPAWDRLVLDTQRASIADRWIRAHAKHLPRVIYIWLPDDHTAGRAACMASPDSYVANNDYATAEVIHTLSKLPEWKH
;
A
#
# COMPACT_ATOMS: atom_id res chain seq x y z
N ALA A 1 -0.09 -19.92 -3.86
CA ALA A 1 -1.47 -19.49 -4.15
C ALA A 1 -2.28 -19.52 -2.86
N LYS A 2 -2.96 -18.42 -2.51
CA LYS A 2 -3.75 -18.26 -1.27
C LYS A 2 -5.06 -19.07 -1.24
N GLY A 3 -5.07 -20.27 -1.83
CA GLY A 3 -6.28 -21.09 -1.95
C GLY A 3 -7.41 -20.33 -2.66
N MET A 4 -8.63 -20.45 -2.11
CA MET A 4 -9.84 -19.81 -2.63
C MET A 4 -10.04 -18.37 -2.09
N GLY A 5 -9.03 -17.82 -1.41
CA GLY A 5 -9.16 -16.57 -0.66
C GLY A 5 -9.98 -16.73 0.62
N SER A 6 -10.27 -15.62 1.27
CA SER A 6 -11.03 -15.57 2.52
C SER A 6 -12.54 -15.69 2.28
N GLY A 7 -13.05 -15.35 1.08
CA GLY A 7 -14.48 -15.28 0.82
C GLY A 7 -15.19 -14.18 1.65
N PRO A 8 -16.53 -14.06 1.55
CA PRO A 8 -17.29 -13.05 2.29
C PRO A 8 -17.30 -13.33 3.80
N ASN A 9 -17.01 -12.31 4.61
CA ASN A 9 -16.97 -12.40 6.08
C ASN A 9 -18.36 -12.31 6.73
N LEU A 10 -19.22 -13.29 6.44
CA LEU A 10 -20.64 -13.29 6.83
C LEU A 10 -20.90 -13.32 8.35
N LYS A 11 -19.87 -13.52 9.16
CA LYS A 11 -19.96 -13.65 10.63
C LYS A 11 -19.12 -12.63 11.38
N HIS A 12 -18.62 -11.58 10.71
CA HIS A 12 -17.77 -10.55 11.32
C HIS A 12 -16.55 -11.15 12.04
N GLN A 13 -15.98 -12.21 11.49
CA GLN A 13 -14.82 -12.91 12.02
C GLN A 13 -13.53 -12.14 11.72
N TRP A 14 -12.49 -12.37 12.52
CA TRP A 14 -11.18 -11.82 12.23
C TRP A 14 -10.57 -12.49 10.99
N VAL A 15 -9.92 -11.70 10.11
CA VAL A 15 -9.48 -12.15 8.77
C VAL A 15 -8.56 -13.37 8.78
N GLY A 16 -7.72 -13.53 9.79
CA GLY A 16 -6.86 -14.71 9.88
C GLY A 16 -7.56 -16.00 10.33
N ASP A 17 -8.78 -15.94 10.87
CA ASP A 17 -9.50 -17.10 11.40
C ASP A 17 -10.45 -17.75 10.39
N PHE A 18 -10.71 -17.14 9.24
CA PHE A 18 -11.66 -17.66 8.24
C PHE A 18 -11.05 -17.99 6.87
N MET A 19 -9.72 -17.89 6.73
CA MET A 19 -9.05 -18.30 5.49
C MET A 19 -9.02 -19.82 5.34
N HIS A 20 -9.53 -20.31 4.21
CA HIS A 20 -9.43 -21.71 3.82
C HIS A 20 -8.24 -21.91 2.88
N GLY A 21 -7.36 -22.86 3.20
CA GLY A 21 -6.16 -23.14 2.42
C GLY A 21 -6.05 -24.60 1.96
N LEU A 22 -5.30 -24.82 0.89
CA LEU A 22 -4.84 -26.14 0.46
C LEU A 22 -3.41 -26.34 0.96
N LEU A 23 -3.14 -27.43 1.66
CA LEU A 23 -1.78 -27.83 2.03
C LEU A 23 -1.28 -28.91 1.07
N GLN A 24 -0.20 -28.64 0.34
CA GLN A 24 0.50 -29.63 -0.46
C GLN A 24 1.93 -29.81 0.08
N ARG A 25 2.35 -31.07 0.22
CA ARG A 25 3.74 -31.42 0.54
C ARG A 25 4.47 -31.75 -0.75
N VAL A 26 5.65 -31.16 -0.92
CA VAL A 26 6.55 -31.40 -2.05
C VAL A 26 7.90 -31.88 -1.50
N ASP A 27 8.50 -32.90 -2.11
CA ASP A 27 9.85 -33.32 -1.76
C ASP A 27 10.87 -32.37 -2.39
N LEU A 28 11.69 -31.71 -1.57
CA LEU A 28 12.68 -30.75 -2.07
C LEU A 28 13.73 -31.40 -2.99
N ARG A 29 13.90 -32.72 -2.93
CA ARG A 29 14.81 -33.47 -3.83
C ARG A 29 14.30 -33.51 -5.26
N GLU A 30 13.00 -33.31 -5.48
CA GLU A 30 12.37 -33.28 -6.79
C GLU A 30 12.53 -31.91 -7.48
N LEU A 31 12.84 -30.84 -6.74
CA LEU A 31 12.94 -29.48 -7.28
C LEU A 31 13.88 -29.36 -8.49
N PRO A 32 15.12 -29.89 -8.48
CA PRO A 32 16.01 -29.76 -9.64
C PRO A 32 15.43 -30.38 -10.91
N ALA A 33 14.64 -31.45 -10.78
CA ALA A 33 14.04 -32.16 -11.91
C ALA A 33 12.74 -31.50 -12.41
N HIS A 34 11.97 -30.87 -11.52
CA HIS A 34 10.61 -30.41 -11.84
C HIS A 34 10.41 -28.89 -11.82
N ALA A 35 11.36 -28.10 -11.30
CA ALA A 35 11.19 -26.65 -11.14
C ALA A 35 10.77 -25.95 -12.43
N GLY A 36 11.39 -26.27 -13.58
CA GLY A 36 11.04 -25.66 -14.86
C GLY A 36 9.60 -25.97 -15.29
N LEU A 37 9.16 -27.23 -15.13
CA LEU A 37 7.79 -27.65 -15.44
C LEU A 37 6.78 -26.96 -14.52
N TRP A 38 7.04 -26.95 -13.20
CA TRP A 38 6.15 -26.33 -12.22
C TRP A 38 6.06 -24.82 -12.40
N THR A 39 7.17 -24.14 -12.73
CA THR A 39 7.15 -22.72 -13.08
C THR A 39 6.31 -22.48 -14.33
N ALA A 40 6.48 -23.27 -15.39
CA ALA A 40 5.69 -23.13 -16.61
C ALA A 40 4.19 -23.39 -16.36
N GLN A 41 3.86 -24.41 -15.55
CA GLN A 41 2.49 -24.73 -15.18
C GLN A 41 1.85 -23.62 -14.32
N ALA A 42 2.56 -23.10 -13.32
CA ALA A 42 2.07 -21.98 -12.51
C ALA A 42 1.81 -20.75 -13.38
N LEU A 43 2.76 -20.36 -14.23
CA LEU A 43 2.58 -19.26 -15.17
C LEU A 43 1.38 -19.50 -16.11
N GLY A 44 1.19 -20.71 -16.61
CA GLY A 44 0.04 -21.04 -17.45
C GLY A 44 -1.31 -20.91 -16.72
N ASN A 45 -1.38 -21.45 -15.49
CA ASN A 45 -2.58 -21.40 -14.66
C ASN A 45 -2.95 -19.97 -14.25
N ASP A 46 -1.94 -19.15 -13.96
CA ASP A 46 -2.12 -17.76 -13.53
C ASP A 46 -2.28 -16.79 -14.72
N GLY A 47 -2.31 -17.29 -15.97
CA GLY A 47 -2.49 -16.46 -17.16
C GLY A 47 -1.24 -15.70 -17.63
N PHE A 48 -0.06 -16.04 -17.09
CA PHE A 48 1.23 -15.41 -17.36
C PHE A 48 2.19 -16.26 -18.22
N SER A 49 1.68 -17.20 -19.03
CA SER A 49 2.53 -17.90 -20.01
C SER A 49 3.17 -16.91 -20.99
N ALA A 50 4.28 -17.30 -21.61
CA ALA A 50 4.96 -16.43 -22.58
C ALA A 50 4.01 -15.94 -23.69
N ALA A 51 3.19 -16.83 -24.26
CA ALA A 51 2.22 -16.48 -25.29
C ALA A 51 1.14 -15.50 -24.79
N GLN A 52 0.60 -15.73 -23.59
CA GLN A 52 -0.39 -14.83 -22.99
C GLN A 52 0.21 -13.45 -22.71
N ARG A 53 1.42 -13.37 -22.15
CA ARG A 53 2.10 -12.10 -21.90
C ARG A 53 2.42 -11.35 -23.19
N THR A 54 2.85 -12.03 -24.25
CA THR A 54 3.08 -11.41 -25.55
C THR A 54 1.78 -10.86 -26.14
N ALA A 55 0.68 -11.63 -26.08
CA ALA A 55 -0.62 -11.17 -26.56
C ALA A 55 -1.13 -9.96 -25.76
N LEU A 56 -1.07 -10.02 -24.43
CA LEU A 56 -1.43 -8.89 -23.56
C LEU A 56 -0.55 -7.67 -23.81
N GLY A 57 0.76 -7.87 -23.99
CA GLY A 57 1.70 -6.80 -24.33
C GLY A 57 1.34 -6.12 -25.66
N ALA A 58 0.98 -6.89 -26.68
CA ALA A 58 0.54 -6.33 -27.97
C ALA A 58 -0.77 -5.53 -27.84
N VAL A 59 -1.73 -6.03 -27.05
CA VAL A 59 -2.99 -5.32 -26.78
C VAL A 59 -2.75 -4.02 -26.00
N ASN A 60 -1.86 -4.08 -25.00
CA ASN A 60 -1.59 -2.95 -24.11
C ASN A 60 -0.66 -1.91 -24.74
N ALA A 61 0.12 -2.26 -25.77
CA ALA A 61 1.11 -1.37 -26.38
C ALA A 61 0.48 -0.05 -26.84
N HIS A 62 -0.67 -0.10 -27.52
CA HIS A 62 -1.34 1.11 -27.99
C HIS A 62 -1.81 2.00 -26.82
N ALA A 63 -2.38 1.40 -25.77
CA ALA A 63 -2.80 2.13 -24.58
C ALA A 63 -1.60 2.74 -23.84
N ALA A 64 -0.49 2.00 -23.73
CA ALA A 64 0.74 2.48 -23.10
C ALA A 64 1.34 3.66 -23.87
N ASP A 65 1.44 3.56 -25.20
CA ASP A 65 1.93 4.65 -26.05
C ASP A 65 1.06 5.90 -25.93
N TRP A 66 -0.27 5.73 -25.93
CA TRP A 66 -1.20 6.83 -25.71
C TRP A 66 -1.02 7.45 -24.33
N LEU A 67 -0.98 6.65 -23.27
CA LEU A 67 -0.79 7.14 -21.90
C LEU A 67 0.55 7.87 -21.74
N HIS A 68 1.65 7.36 -22.30
CA HIS A 68 2.95 8.03 -22.26
C HIS A 68 2.93 9.40 -22.94
N ALA A 69 2.16 9.56 -24.02
CA ALA A 69 2.04 10.83 -24.73
C ALA A 69 1.12 11.84 -24.01
N HIS A 70 0.17 11.38 -23.20
CA HIS A 70 -0.89 12.23 -22.64
C HIS A 70 -0.82 12.42 -21.12
N ILE A 71 -0.18 11.51 -20.38
CA ILE A 71 -0.02 11.61 -18.93
C ILE A 71 1.32 12.25 -18.61
N GLN A 72 1.26 13.43 -17.99
CA GLN A 72 2.45 14.15 -17.55
C GLN A 72 2.82 13.84 -16.10
N HIS A 73 1.82 13.66 -15.24
CA HIS A 73 2.02 13.42 -13.81
C HIS A 73 1.07 12.33 -13.35
N VAL A 74 1.56 11.48 -12.44
CA VAL A 74 0.75 10.53 -11.68
C VAL A 74 0.80 10.94 -10.22
N VAL A 75 -0.36 11.25 -9.64
CA VAL A 75 -0.48 11.52 -8.21
C VAL A 75 -1.26 10.38 -7.59
N PHE A 76 -0.60 9.60 -6.73
CA PHE A 76 -1.20 8.49 -6.02
C PHE A 76 -1.44 8.90 -4.57
N ILE A 77 -2.70 8.92 -4.14
CA ILE A 77 -3.10 9.25 -2.77
C ILE A 77 -3.59 7.96 -2.09
N LEU A 78 -2.78 7.43 -1.18
CA LEU A 78 -3.13 6.28 -0.35
C LEU A 78 -3.98 6.73 0.84
N ARG A 79 -5.25 6.33 0.82
CA ARG A 79 -6.20 6.51 1.93
C ARG A 79 -6.29 5.20 2.70
N GLU A 80 -5.98 5.22 3.99
CA GLU A 80 -5.85 3.98 4.77
C GLU A 80 -7.18 3.55 5.44
N ASN A 81 -7.37 2.24 5.61
CA ASN A 81 -8.36 1.63 6.51
C ASN A 81 -9.86 1.79 6.14
N LYS A 82 -10.19 1.91 4.85
CA LYS A 82 -11.57 1.82 4.37
C LYS A 82 -11.69 0.91 3.15
N THR A 83 -12.65 0.02 3.19
CA THR A 83 -13.05 -0.81 2.05
C THR A 83 -13.92 -0.03 1.07
N PHE A 84 -14.12 -0.60 -0.13
CA PHE A 84 -14.99 -0.02 -1.15
C PHE A 84 -16.43 0.12 -0.63
N ASP A 85 -17.01 -0.96 -0.09
CA ASP A 85 -18.40 -0.97 0.37
C ASP A 85 -18.63 -0.08 1.60
N GLU A 86 -17.66 0.07 2.50
CA GLU A 86 -17.81 1.01 3.63
C GLU A 86 -18.03 2.46 3.16
N ASN A 87 -17.48 2.84 2.00
CA ASN A 87 -17.58 4.19 1.44
C ASN A 87 -18.67 4.33 0.36
N PHE A 88 -18.96 3.27 -0.38
CA PHE A 88 -19.79 3.30 -1.59
C PHE A 88 -20.85 2.19 -1.65
N GLY A 89 -21.10 1.48 -0.56
CA GLY A 89 -22.02 0.34 -0.48
C GLY A 89 -23.42 0.71 -0.96
N ASP A 90 -23.90 1.92 -0.63
CA ASP A 90 -25.20 2.45 -1.09
C ASP A 90 -25.07 3.44 -2.27
N TYR A 91 -23.94 3.47 -2.98
CA TYR A 91 -23.74 4.38 -4.11
C TYR A 91 -24.38 3.81 -5.40
N PRO A 92 -25.46 4.41 -5.94
CA PRO A 92 -26.22 3.77 -7.02
C PRO A 92 -25.42 3.53 -8.32
N ALA A 93 -24.43 4.40 -8.62
CA ALA A 93 -23.62 4.27 -9.82
C ALA A 93 -22.56 3.15 -9.73
N ALA A 94 -22.27 2.64 -8.52
CA ALA A 94 -21.45 1.45 -8.36
C ALA A 94 -22.21 0.17 -8.77
N GLY A 95 -23.54 0.21 -8.79
CA GLY A 95 -24.38 -0.90 -9.25
C GLY A 95 -24.20 -2.16 -8.39
N HIS A 96 -24.15 -3.32 -9.04
CA HIS A 96 -24.05 -4.61 -8.33
C HIS A 96 -22.69 -4.89 -7.68
N TRP A 97 -21.71 -4.00 -7.88
CA TRP A 97 -20.38 -4.10 -7.27
C TRP A 97 -20.34 -3.56 -5.84
N ALA A 98 -21.41 -2.87 -5.41
CA ALA A 98 -21.56 -2.33 -4.07
C ALA A 98 -22.62 -3.11 -3.29
N ASP A 99 -22.35 -3.37 -2.01
CA ASP A 99 -23.31 -3.97 -1.08
C ASP A 99 -23.80 -2.94 -0.04
N PRO A 100 -25.07 -2.48 -0.12
CA PRO A 100 -25.63 -1.53 0.84
C PRO A 100 -25.65 -2.06 2.28
N ALA A 101 -25.56 -3.37 2.50
CA ALA A 101 -25.49 -3.94 3.85
C ALA A 101 -24.13 -3.69 4.54
N LEU A 102 -23.10 -3.31 3.78
CA LEU A 102 -21.76 -3.01 4.26
C LEU A 102 -21.45 -1.50 4.25
N ASP A 103 -22.40 -0.66 3.82
CA ASP A 103 -22.26 0.80 3.78
C ASP A 103 -22.18 1.39 5.19
N LEU A 104 -21.12 2.14 5.46
CA LEU A 104 -20.93 2.86 6.72
C LEU A 104 -20.98 4.38 6.53
N TYR A 105 -20.64 4.88 5.35
CA TYR A 105 -20.46 6.30 5.09
C TYR A 105 -21.11 6.73 3.77
N GLY A 106 -21.82 7.85 3.84
CA GLY A 106 -22.47 8.45 2.67
C GLY A 106 -21.93 9.85 2.32
N PRO A 107 -22.61 10.54 1.38
CA PRO A 107 -22.25 11.90 0.96
C PRO A 107 -22.20 12.95 2.07
N ARG A 108 -22.75 12.65 3.25
CA ARG A 108 -22.67 13.54 4.41
C ARG A 108 -21.26 13.61 4.99
N GLN A 109 -20.58 12.46 5.11
CA GLN A 109 -19.21 12.37 5.61
C GLN A 109 -18.18 12.47 4.47
N LEU A 110 -18.52 11.98 3.28
CA LEU A 110 -17.60 11.82 2.15
C LEU A 110 -18.03 12.63 0.89
N PRO A 111 -18.42 13.91 1.01
CA PRO A 111 -18.97 14.66 -0.12
C PRO A 111 -17.97 14.79 -1.28
N ASN A 112 -16.67 14.92 -1.01
CA ASN A 112 -15.68 15.11 -2.07
C ASN A 112 -15.38 13.80 -2.80
N LEU A 113 -15.29 12.69 -2.08
CA LEU A 113 -15.11 11.37 -2.65
C LEU A 113 -16.27 10.99 -3.57
N TYR A 114 -17.53 11.22 -3.15
CA TYR A 114 -18.70 10.98 -4.00
C TYR A 114 -18.71 11.90 -5.21
N ALA A 115 -18.31 13.18 -5.07
CA ALA A 115 -18.18 14.09 -6.20
C ALA A 115 -17.08 13.66 -7.18
N ALA A 116 -15.96 13.12 -6.67
CA ALA A 116 -14.87 12.59 -7.49
C ALA A 116 -15.31 11.33 -8.25
N ALA A 117 -16.01 10.40 -7.59
CA ALA A 117 -16.57 9.21 -8.23
C ALA A 117 -17.60 9.57 -9.33
N ALA A 118 -18.44 10.58 -9.08
CA ALA A 118 -19.46 11.01 -10.04
C ALA A 118 -18.91 11.74 -11.27
N ARG A 119 -17.73 12.38 -11.16
CA ARG A 119 -17.12 13.18 -12.23
C ARG A 119 -15.94 12.49 -12.90
N GLY A 120 -15.31 11.54 -12.22
CA GLY A 120 -14.14 10.81 -12.67
C GLY A 120 -14.44 9.37 -13.03
N ALA A 121 -13.41 8.54 -12.98
CA ALA A 121 -13.54 7.10 -13.14
C ALA A 121 -13.60 6.43 -11.76
N LEU A 122 -14.64 5.62 -11.53
CA LEU A 122 -14.74 4.74 -10.37
C LEU A 122 -14.36 3.31 -10.77
N PHE A 123 -13.34 2.76 -10.12
CA PHE A 123 -12.90 1.40 -10.35
C PHE A 123 -13.66 0.49 -9.38
N VAL A 124 -14.67 -0.22 -9.90
CA VAL A 124 -15.64 -1.01 -9.11
C VAL A 124 -15.30 -2.50 -9.04
N ASN A 125 -14.37 -2.97 -9.88
CA ASN A 125 -13.95 -4.37 -9.94
C ASN A 125 -12.44 -4.47 -9.68
N PHE A 126 -12.04 -3.98 -8.51
CA PHE A 126 -10.65 -3.97 -8.04
C PHE A 126 -10.55 -4.80 -6.76
N TYR A 127 -9.67 -5.79 -6.74
CA TYR A 127 -9.47 -6.67 -5.60
C TYR A 127 -8.14 -6.33 -4.92
N ALA A 128 -8.16 -6.26 -3.60
CA ALA A 128 -6.94 -6.14 -2.81
C ALA A 128 -6.36 -7.54 -2.52
N ASP A 129 -5.10 -7.76 -2.88
CA ASP A 129 -4.37 -9.01 -2.59
C ASP A 129 -3.75 -9.04 -1.17
N GLY A 130 -3.97 -8.00 -0.36
CA GLY A 130 -3.54 -7.89 1.03
C GLY A 130 -4.72 -7.86 2.02
N GLU A 131 -4.61 -8.59 3.12
CA GLU A 131 -5.64 -8.67 4.16
C GLU A 131 -5.48 -7.61 5.26
N VAL A 132 -4.25 -7.14 5.46
CA VAL A 132 -3.88 -6.20 6.53
C VAL A 132 -2.92 -5.12 6.03
N THR A 133 -2.76 -4.04 6.79
CA THR A 133 -1.87 -2.91 6.42
C THR A 133 -0.46 -3.39 6.04
N SER A 134 0.07 -4.38 6.77
CA SER A 134 1.40 -4.92 6.50
C SER A 134 1.58 -5.40 5.06
N GLN A 135 0.54 -5.97 4.44
CA GLN A 135 0.54 -6.42 3.05
C GLN A 135 0.12 -5.30 2.09
N GLY A 136 -0.91 -4.54 2.44
CA GLY A 136 -1.47 -3.49 1.58
C GLY A 136 -0.42 -2.52 1.07
N HIS A 137 0.48 -2.08 1.96
CA HIS A 137 1.59 -1.21 1.60
C HIS A 137 2.59 -1.83 0.61
N GLN A 138 2.83 -3.15 0.68
CA GLN A 138 3.69 -3.82 -0.29
C GLN A 138 3.00 -3.94 -1.64
N TRP A 139 1.69 -4.20 -1.68
CA TRP A 139 0.95 -4.25 -2.94
C TRP A 139 0.91 -2.89 -3.65
N THR A 140 0.74 -1.79 -2.92
CA THR A 140 0.71 -0.44 -3.52
C THR A 140 2.08 0.04 -3.98
N THR A 141 3.16 -0.51 -3.43
CA THR A 141 4.52 -0.03 -3.72
C THR A 141 5.42 -1.05 -4.38
N ALA A 142 5.07 -2.33 -4.46
CA ALA A 142 5.88 -3.39 -5.08
C ALA A 142 5.05 -4.34 -5.95
N GLY A 143 3.71 -4.25 -5.91
CA GLY A 143 2.83 -5.15 -6.64
C GLY A 143 2.99 -6.62 -6.23
N SER A 144 3.55 -6.89 -5.04
CA SER A 144 3.72 -8.22 -4.49
C SER A 144 4.05 -8.18 -2.99
N ASP A 145 3.85 -9.30 -2.31
CA ASP A 145 4.29 -9.54 -0.93
C ASP A 145 5.40 -10.59 -0.88
N SER A 146 6.30 -10.48 0.09
CA SER A 146 7.32 -11.51 0.34
C SER A 146 6.76 -12.73 1.09
N ASP A 147 7.35 -13.92 0.88
CA ASP A 147 6.97 -15.15 1.59
C ASP A 147 7.06 -15.01 3.11
N PHE A 148 8.08 -14.28 3.61
CA PHE A 148 8.16 -13.98 5.03
C PHE A 148 6.92 -13.23 5.50
N LEU A 149 6.53 -12.16 4.81
CA LEU A 149 5.40 -11.33 5.22
C LEU A 149 4.12 -12.16 5.23
N GLN A 150 3.90 -12.95 4.17
CA GLN A 150 2.76 -13.88 4.07
C GLN A 150 2.69 -14.88 5.23
N ARG A 151 3.83 -15.34 5.76
CA ARG A 151 3.87 -16.29 6.89
C ARG A 151 3.79 -15.63 8.26
N THR A 152 4.07 -14.33 8.33
CA THR A 152 4.35 -13.67 9.60
C THR A 152 3.28 -12.67 9.99
N TRP A 153 2.58 -12.03 9.06
CA TRP A 153 1.58 -11.01 9.39
C TRP A 153 0.54 -11.49 10.43
N SER A 154 0.05 -12.73 10.35
CA SER A 154 -0.92 -13.24 11.33
C SER A 154 -0.32 -13.35 12.74
N LEU A 155 0.97 -13.67 12.86
CA LEU A 155 1.68 -13.68 14.14
C LEU A 155 1.83 -12.26 14.70
N TYR A 156 2.08 -11.26 13.84
CA TYR A 156 2.14 -9.85 14.23
C TYR A 156 0.78 -9.39 14.80
N TYR A 157 -0.30 -9.64 14.07
CA TYR A 157 -1.65 -9.24 14.46
C TYR A 157 -2.28 -10.10 15.56
N SER A 158 -1.62 -11.18 16.00
CA SER A 158 -2.11 -12.03 17.09
C SER A 158 -1.86 -11.44 18.49
N ASP A 159 -1.10 -10.35 18.59
CA ASP A 159 -0.63 -9.75 19.84
C ASP A 159 0.12 -10.72 20.78
N ARG A 160 0.55 -11.89 20.30
CA ARG A 160 1.32 -12.88 21.08
C ARG A 160 2.80 -12.51 21.27
N GLY A 161 3.25 -11.41 20.64
CA GLY A 161 4.61 -10.88 20.81
C GLY A 161 5.72 -11.70 20.16
N TYR A 162 5.41 -12.67 19.29
CA TYR A 162 6.42 -13.50 18.61
C TYR A 162 7.22 -12.73 17.56
N ILE A 163 6.58 -11.76 16.91
CA ILE A 163 7.19 -10.91 15.89
C ILE A 163 6.65 -9.47 16.01
N PRO A 164 7.40 -8.45 15.55
CA PRO A 164 6.91 -7.08 15.45
C PRO A 164 6.08 -6.92 14.17
N ASN A 165 5.78 -5.68 13.77
CA ASN A 165 5.20 -5.39 12.46
C ASN A 165 6.06 -6.02 11.34
N SER A 166 5.45 -6.94 10.60
CA SER A 166 6.08 -7.67 9.49
C SER A 166 6.09 -6.89 8.17
N GLY A 167 5.27 -5.84 8.08
CA GLY A 167 5.12 -4.96 6.91
C GLY A 167 6.01 -3.72 6.94
N TRP A 168 6.52 -3.33 8.10
CA TRP A 168 7.31 -2.10 8.29
C TRP A 168 8.53 -2.34 9.17
N THR A 169 9.62 -1.61 8.93
CA THR A 169 10.80 -1.68 9.80
C THR A 169 10.50 -1.06 11.16
N GLN A 170 10.44 -1.86 12.22
CA GLN A 170 10.20 -1.39 13.58
C GLN A 170 11.18 -1.98 14.60
N SER A 171 11.36 -1.27 15.71
CA SER A 171 12.14 -1.76 16.87
C SER A 171 11.35 -2.84 17.61
N LEU A 172 12.01 -3.93 17.98
CA LEU A 172 11.43 -4.97 18.82
C LEU A 172 11.64 -4.67 20.31
N LYS A 173 10.60 -4.89 21.12
CA LYS A 173 10.56 -4.63 22.57
C LYS A 173 11.48 -5.60 23.34
N PRO A 174 12.63 -5.14 23.87
CA PRO A 174 13.75 -6.00 24.27
C PRO A 174 13.81 -6.37 25.76
N ASP A 175 12.82 -6.03 26.58
CA ASP A 175 12.88 -6.27 28.04
C ASP A 175 12.60 -7.74 28.44
N ALA A 176 12.44 -8.63 27.46
CA ALA A 176 12.35 -10.07 27.67
C ALA A 176 13.76 -10.66 27.88
N ARG A 177 13.99 -11.28 29.03
CA ARG A 177 15.26 -11.94 29.37
C ARG A 177 15.62 -13.03 28.35
N GLY A 178 16.82 -12.94 27.76
CA GLY A 178 17.37 -13.92 26.80
C GLY A 178 17.46 -13.46 25.34
N ALA A 179 17.16 -12.19 25.05
CA ALA A 179 17.17 -11.64 23.70
C ALA A 179 18.58 -11.60 23.08
N ARG A 180 18.85 -12.58 22.21
CA ARG A 180 19.93 -12.54 21.21
C ARG A 180 19.88 -11.20 20.49
N ASN A 181 21.03 -10.52 20.43
CA ASN A 181 21.20 -9.13 20.00
C ASN A 181 20.28 -8.73 18.80
N PRO A 182 19.12 -8.13 19.07
CA PRO A 182 18.17 -7.72 18.03
C PRO A 182 18.63 -6.44 17.30
N TYR A 183 19.75 -5.85 17.74
CA TYR A 183 20.31 -4.61 17.20
C TYR A 183 21.33 -4.84 16.07
N ALA A 184 21.66 -6.10 15.73
CA ALA A 184 22.58 -6.41 14.64
C ALA A 184 22.09 -5.82 13.29
N ILE A 185 20.77 -5.79 13.04
CA ILE A 185 20.18 -5.16 11.84
C ILE A 185 20.37 -3.63 11.78
N TYR A 186 20.81 -2.99 12.87
CA TYR A 186 20.98 -1.53 13.00
C TYR A 186 22.45 -1.10 12.98
N THR A 187 23.40 -2.05 13.06
CA THR A 187 24.83 -1.76 13.25
C THR A 187 25.72 -2.54 12.29
N ASN A 188 25.47 -3.83 12.07
CA ASN A 188 26.25 -4.67 11.17
C ASN A 188 25.43 -5.88 10.69
N LEU A 189 25.06 -5.87 9.40
CA LEU A 189 24.28 -6.95 8.77
C LEU A 189 24.98 -8.31 8.78
N GLY A 190 26.32 -8.36 8.81
CA GLY A 190 27.10 -9.61 8.89
C GLY A 190 26.98 -10.33 10.24
N ALA A 191 26.53 -9.64 11.29
CA ALA A 191 26.33 -10.22 12.62
C ALA A 191 25.04 -11.04 12.76
N LEU A 192 24.22 -11.09 11.71
CA LEU A 192 22.94 -11.80 11.71
C LEU A 192 23.06 -13.28 11.30
N GLY A 193 24.21 -13.68 10.73
CA GLY A 193 24.42 -15.03 10.21
C GLY A 193 23.42 -15.42 9.11
N HIS A 194 23.21 -16.72 8.89
CA HIS A 194 22.31 -17.27 7.86
C HIS A 194 20.81 -17.13 8.17
N TRP A 195 20.45 -16.40 9.23
CA TRP A 195 19.09 -16.36 9.77
C TRP A 195 18.38 -15.01 9.60
N SER A 196 18.91 -14.09 8.81
CA SER A 196 18.23 -12.84 8.51
C SER A 196 18.18 -12.54 7.02
N ASN A 197 17.00 -12.20 6.56
CA ASN A 197 16.82 -11.46 5.31
C ASN A 197 16.32 -10.05 5.67
N PRO A 198 17.20 -9.04 5.83
CA PRO A 198 16.78 -7.68 6.18
C PRO A 198 16.01 -6.95 5.06
N TRP A 199 15.79 -7.60 3.91
CA TRP A 199 15.23 -7.01 2.68
C TRP A 199 13.72 -7.22 2.51
N ILE A 200 13.03 -7.68 3.55
CA ILE A 200 11.67 -8.23 3.40
C ILE A 200 10.63 -7.15 3.04
N THR A 201 10.80 -5.90 3.50
CA THR A 201 9.82 -4.82 3.28
C THR A 201 10.42 -3.43 3.05
N TYR A 202 11.74 -3.32 2.96
CA TYR A 202 12.39 -2.05 2.62
C TYR A 202 12.58 -1.99 1.10
N PRO A 203 12.30 -0.85 0.43
CA PRO A 203 12.48 -0.67 -1.01
C PRO A 203 13.97 -0.66 -1.38
N ALA A 204 14.59 -1.84 -1.34
CA ALA A 204 15.93 -2.04 -1.84
C ALA A 204 15.93 -2.41 -3.33
N ARG A 205 14.92 -3.18 -3.76
CA ARG A 205 14.64 -3.65 -5.12
C ARG A 205 13.18 -4.07 -5.22
N LEU A 206 12.62 -4.05 -6.44
CA LEU A 206 11.26 -4.51 -6.78
C LEU A 206 10.12 -3.61 -6.28
N PHE A 207 10.44 -2.48 -5.65
CA PHE A 207 9.45 -1.47 -5.31
C PHE A 207 9.43 -0.39 -6.40
N LEU A 208 8.26 0.20 -6.60
CA LEU A 208 7.96 1.37 -7.40
C LEU A 208 9.06 2.42 -7.28
N PHE A 209 9.45 2.82 -6.07
CA PHE A 209 10.49 3.84 -5.88
C PHE A 209 11.87 3.41 -6.40
N ASN A 210 12.21 2.12 -6.32
CA ASN A 210 13.44 1.61 -6.92
C ASN A 210 13.36 1.60 -8.44
N ASP A 211 12.23 1.21 -9.01
CA ASP A 211 12.02 1.19 -10.45
C ASP A 211 12.01 2.62 -11.01
N LEU A 212 11.38 3.57 -10.33
CA LEU A 212 11.42 4.99 -10.68
C LEU A 212 12.86 5.53 -10.72
N LEU A 213 13.68 5.19 -9.70
CA LEU A 213 15.11 5.53 -9.69
C LEU A 213 15.88 4.87 -10.85
N ALA A 214 15.66 3.57 -11.09
CA ALA A 214 16.35 2.82 -12.13
C ALA A 214 16.01 3.32 -13.55
N HIS A 215 14.80 3.87 -13.71
CA HIS A 215 14.31 4.45 -14.97
C HIS A 215 14.45 5.98 -15.04
N HIS A 216 15.13 6.61 -14.07
CA HIS A 216 15.33 8.07 -14.01
C HIS A 216 14.02 8.88 -14.06
N VAL A 217 12.94 8.34 -13.50
CA VAL A 217 11.66 9.02 -13.38
C VAL A 217 11.68 9.82 -12.08
N SER A 218 11.44 11.14 -12.17
CA SER A 218 11.38 11.99 -10.97
C SER A 218 10.15 11.67 -10.12
N PHE A 219 10.33 11.57 -8.81
CA PHE A 219 9.24 11.37 -7.87
C PHE A 219 9.44 12.13 -6.57
N GLU A 220 8.36 12.27 -5.81
CA GLU A 220 8.37 12.71 -4.42
C GLU A 220 7.42 11.81 -3.62
N ASP A 221 7.89 11.31 -2.48
CA ASP A 221 7.14 10.44 -1.58
C ASP A 221 6.89 11.12 -0.23
N PHE A 222 5.60 11.30 0.06
CA PHE A 222 5.06 11.82 1.29
C PHE A 222 4.62 10.68 2.21
N GLY A 223 5.60 10.06 2.86
CA GLY A 223 5.41 9.26 4.07
C GLY A 223 5.52 7.74 3.93
N GLU A 224 5.63 7.19 2.73
CA GLU A 224 5.66 5.74 2.48
C GLU A 224 7.08 5.17 2.73
N PHE A 225 7.21 4.10 3.51
CA PHE A 225 8.52 3.54 3.95
C PHE A 225 9.56 4.54 4.52
N ALA A 226 9.14 5.77 4.84
CA ALA A 226 9.93 6.84 5.43
C ALA A 226 9.82 6.83 6.97
N ALA A 227 10.04 5.68 7.61
CA ALA A 227 9.93 5.58 9.06
C ALA A 227 11.07 6.37 9.75
N ARG A 228 10.70 7.33 10.60
CA ARG A 228 11.61 8.22 11.36
C ARG A 228 12.63 7.49 12.24
N ASN A 229 12.45 6.19 12.49
CA ASN A 229 13.33 5.37 13.32
C ASN A 229 14.62 4.91 12.60
N LYS A 230 14.76 5.12 11.27
CA LYS A 230 15.94 4.69 10.49
C LYS A 230 16.27 5.57 9.27
N ILE A 231 16.27 6.90 9.42
CA ILE A 231 16.74 7.81 8.36
C ILE A 231 18.16 7.45 7.85
N GLY A 232 18.98 6.76 8.67
CA GLY A 232 20.32 6.31 8.30
C GLY A 232 20.43 5.09 7.36
N ASN A 233 19.34 4.34 7.13
CA ASN A 233 19.34 3.17 6.22
C ASN A 233 18.67 3.45 4.87
N ILE A 234 18.13 4.66 4.67
CA ILE A 234 17.58 5.05 3.38
C ILE A 234 18.73 5.35 2.43
N SER A 235 18.72 4.75 1.25
CA SER A 235 19.76 5.02 0.26
C SER A 235 19.81 6.53 -0.03
N PRO A 236 21.00 7.15 -0.18
CA PRO A 236 21.07 8.58 -0.48
C PRO A 236 20.25 8.98 -1.72
N ALA A 237 20.14 8.07 -2.70
CA ALA A 237 19.30 8.25 -3.88
C ALA A 237 17.82 8.33 -3.53
N LEU A 238 17.27 7.39 -2.74
CA LEU A 238 15.87 7.44 -2.32
C LEU A 238 15.58 8.65 -1.44
N ARG A 239 16.50 8.96 -0.52
CA ARG A 239 16.34 10.08 0.43
C ARG A 239 16.17 11.44 -0.26
N ALA A 240 16.70 11.60 -1.47
CA ALA A 240 16.55 12.83 -2.25
C ALA A 240 15.12 13.05 -2.77
N HIS A 241 14.26 12.03 -2.70
CA HIS A 241 12.88 12.01 -3.18
C HIS A 241 11.87 11.74 -2.06
N LEU A 242 12.26 12.01 -0.80
CA LEU A 242 11.38 11.89 0.36
C LEU A 242 11.11 13.25 0.96
N ALA A 243 9.84 13.53 1.24
CA ALA A 243 9.42 14.71 1.98
C ALA A 243 9.78 14.53 3.47
N MET A 244 11.02 14.85 3.82
CA MET A 244 11.58 14.59 5.16
C MET A 244 10.86 15.33 6.30
N ASP A 245 10.15 16.42 6.00
CA ASP A 245 9.32 17.18 6.92
C ASP A 245 7.88 16.63 7.04
N TYR A 246 7.49 15.69 6.18
CA TYR A 246 6.20 15.04 6.22
C TYR A 246 6.11 14.00 7.37
N PRO A 247 5.03 14.01 8.17
CA PRO A 247 4.77 12.96 9.14
C PRO A 247 4.41 11.64 8.46
N ALA A 248 5.29 10.63 8.59
CA ALA A 248 4.99 9.25 8.19
C ALA A 248 3.97 8.60 9.15
N TRP A 249 4.15 7.32 9.52
CA TRP A 249 3.25 6.60 10.44
C TRP A 249 3.10 7.30 11.80
N ASP A 250 1.97 7.98 11.99
CA ASP A 250 1.49 8.49 13.27
C ASP A 250 -0.02 8.74 13.15
N ARG A 251 -0.82 7.87 13.76
CA ARG A 251 -2.27 7.91 13.67
C ARG A 251 -2.91 9.07 14.46
N LEU A 252 -2.11 9.85 15.20
CA LEU A 252 -2.58 11.04 15.95
C LEU A 252 -2.43 12.34 15.18
N VAL A 253 -1.67 12.34 14.08
CA VAL A 253 -1.61 13.48 13.17
C VAL A 253 -2.80 13.37 12.22
N LEU A 254 -3.56 14.45 12.08
CA LEU A 254 -4.72 14.49 11.18
C LEU A 254 -4.28 14.53 9.71
N ASP A 255 -5.07 13.95 8.84
CA ASP A 255 -4.78 13.94 7.41
C ASP A 255 -4.79 15.34 6.79
N THR A 256 -5.59 16.27 7.31
CA THR A 256 -5.53 17.68 6.87
C THR A 256 -4.21 18.37 7.22
N GLN A 257 -3.58 18.00 8.34
CA GLN A 257 -2.26 18.53 8.68
C GLN A 257 -1.22 18.04 7.70
N ARG A 258 -1.27 16.75 7.34
CA ARG A 258 -0.45 16.14 6.30
C ARG A 258 -0.68 16.77 4.93
N ALA A 259 -1.93 16.89 4.50
CA ALA A 259 -2.31 17.52 3.24
C ALA A 259 -1.79 18.96 3.17
N SER A 260 -1.80 19.72 4.27
CA SER A 260 -1.24 21.08 4.30
C SER A 260 0.28 21.12 4.02
N ILE A 261 1.02 20.09 4.42
CA ILE A 261 2.48 19.99 4.17
C ILE A 261 2.70 19.68 2.68
N ALA A 262 1.98 18.69 2.15
CA ALA A 262 2.02 18.36 0.73
C ALA A 262 1.59 19.55 -0.14
N ASP A 263 0.53 20.27 0.23
CA ASP A 263 0.06 21.49 -0.44
C ASP A 263 1.16 22.55 -0.53
N ARG A 264 1.80 22.90 0.59
CA ARG A 264 2.88 23.88 0.61
C ARG A 264 4.05 23.45 -0.27
N TRP A 265 4.41 22.17 -0.23
CA TRP A 265 5.46 21.61 -1.07
C TRP A 265 5.08 21.70 -2.56
N ILE A 266 3.88 21.26 -2.93
CA ILE A 266 3.37 21.29 -4.31
C ILE A 266 3.38 22.73 -4.86
N ARG A 267 2.90 23.70 -4.07
CA ARG A 267 2.91 25.12 -4.47
C ARG A 267 4.32 25.66 -4.66
N ALA A 268 5.26 25.28 -3.81
CA ALA A 268 6.67 25.69 -3.92
C ALA A 268 7.34 25.10 -5.18
N HIS A 269 6.90 23.92 -5.63
CA HIS A 269 7.45 23.21 -6.79
C HIS A 269 6.56 23.28 -8.04
N ALA A 270 5.58 24.20 -8.07
CA ALA A 270 4.56 24.32 -9.11
C ALA A 270 5.06 24.49 -10.56
N LYS A 271 6.34 24.82 -10.77
CA LYS A 271 6.95 24.96 -12.10
C LYS A 271 7.68 23.70 -12.58
N HIS A 272 7.96 22.79 -11.65
CA HIS A 272 8.83 21.63 -11.84
C HIS A 272 8.31 20.46 -10.98
N LEU A 273 7.03 20.10 -11.15
CA LEU A 273 6.49 18.95 -10.45
C LEU A 273 7.18 17.65 -10.92
N PRO A 274 7.42 16.69 -10.01
CA PRO A 274 7.95 15.39 -10.39
C PRO A 274 6.90 14.59 -11.18
N ARG A 275 7.35 13.61 -11.96
CA ARG A 275 6.47 12.74 -12.76
C ARG A 275 5.53 11.90 -11.90
N VAL A 276 5.97 11.51 -10.71
CA VAL A 276 5.17 10.75 -9.74
C VAL A 276 5.15 11.46 -8.39
N ILE A 277 3.98 11.56 -7.77
CA ILE A 277 3.84 12.02 -6.38
C ILE A 277 3.06 10.94 -5.63
N TYR A 278 3.64 10.43 -4.55
CA TYR A 278 2.98 9.47 -3.66
C TYR A 278 2.63 10.17 -2.35
N ILE A 279 1.37 10.11 -1.91
CA ILE A 279 0.90 10.77 -0.69
C ILE A 279 0.15 9.77 0.16
N TRP A 280 0.56 9.62 1.41
CA TRP A 280 -0.08 8.72 2.35
C TRP A 280 -0.82 9.47 3.46
N LEU A 281 -2.11 9.17 3.61
CA LEU A 281 -3.03 9.77 4.59
C LEU A 281 -3.54 8.69 5.58
N PRO A 282 -2.79 8.40 6.67
CA PRO A 282 -3.01 7.28 7.59
C PRO A 282 -3.70 7.63 8.92
N ASP A 283 -4.43 8.74 9.05
CA ASP A 283 -5.05 9.03 10.35
C ASP A 283 -6.00 7.90 10.84
N ASP A 284 -6.32 7.88 12.14
CA ASP A 284 -7.02 6.75 12.75
C ASP A 284 -8.53 6.68 12.43
N HIS A 285 -8.87 6.41 11.16
CA HIS A 285 -10.25 6.13 10.72
C HIS A 285 -10.92 4.92 11.42
N THR A 286 -10.19 4.25 12.31
CA THR A 286 -10.60 3.05 13.04
C THR A 286 -10.56 3.21 14.57
N ALA A 287 -10.33 4.42 15.09
CA ALA A 287 -10.25 4.69 16.52
C ALA A 287 -11.53 4.33 17.31
N GLY A 288 -12.64 4.08 16.60
CA GLY A 288 -13.87 3.55 17.16
C GLY A 288 -14.46 4.48 18.20
N ARG A 289 -14.55 4.03 19.45
CA ARG A 289 -15.08 4.80 20.59
C ARG A 289 -14.03 5.04 21.68
N ALA A 290 -12.76 4.97 21.33
CA ALA A 290 -11.68 5.22 22.28
C ALA A 290 -11.82 6.62 22.89
N ALA A 291 -11.68 6.71 24.21
CA ALA A 291 -11.72 8.00 24.91
C ALA A 291 -10.61 8.92 24.36
N CYS A 292 -10.93 10.21 24.26
CA CYS A 292 -10.01 11.25 23.77
C CYS A 292 -9.64 11.17 22.27
N MET A 293 -10.21 10.23 21.50
CA MET A 293 -10.10 10.19 20.05
C MET A 293 -11.32 10.85 19.41
N ALA A 294 -11.16 11.37 18.18
CA ALA A 294 -12.31 11.86 17.41
C ALA A 294 -13.22 10.68 17.01
N SER A 295 -14.45 10.99 16.62
CA SER A 295 -15.37 9.94 16.13
C SER A 295 -14.88 9.39 14.78
N PRO A 296 -15.24 8.15 14.41
CA PRO A 296 -14.91 7.60 13.09
C PRO A 296 -15.40 8.52 11.96
N ASP A 297 -16.63 9.05 12.06
CA ASP A 297 -17.19 10.05 11.13
C ASP A 297 -16.30 11.28 10.97
N SER A 298 -15.72 11.78 12.07
CA SER A 298 -14.84 12.95 12.04
C SER A 298 -13.51 12.63 11.35
N TYR A 299 -12.94 11.45 11.58
CA TYR A 299 -11.69 11.04 10.93
C TYR A 299 -11.92 10.83 9.42
N VAL A 300 -12.95 10.08 9.02
CA VAL A 300 -13.19 9.87 7.58
C VAL A 300 -13.53 11.17 6.83
N ALA A 301 -14.25 12.10 7.48
CA ALA A 301 -14.50 13.42 6.90
C ALA A 301 -13.22 14.28 6.84
N ASN A 302 -12.32 14.15 7.83
CA ASN A 302 -11.02 14.81 7.79
C ASN A 302 -10.20 14.36 6.58
N ASN A 303 -10.14 13.04 6.34
CA ASN A 303 -9.43 12.45 5.21
C ASN A 303 -10.07 12.73 3.85
N ASP A 304 -11.40 12.76 3.77
CA ASP A 304 -12.12 13.21 2.56
C ASP A 304 -11.74 14.64 2.20
N TYR A 305 -11.76 15.54 3.18
CA TYR A 305 -11.39 16.93 3.00
C TYR A 305 -9.89 17.08 2.67
N ALA A 306 -9.00 16.36 3.36
CA ALA A 306 -7.55 16.35 3.08
C ALA A 306 -7.23 15.91 1.66
N THR A 307 -7.90 14.84 1.19
CA THR A 307 -7.78 14.36 -0.20
C THR A 307 -8.23 15.44 -1.19
N ALA A 308 -9.36 16.10 -0.90
CA ALA A 308 -9.88 17.18 -1.72
C ALA A 308 -8.97 18.41 -1.75
N GLU A 309 -8.32 18.76 -0.63
CA GLU A 309 -7.35 19.86 -0.57
C GLU A 309 -6.17 19.62 -1.51
N VAL A 310 -5.59 18.42 -1.51
CA VAL A 310 -4.49 18.05 -2.42
C VAL A 310 -4.94 18.18 -3.88
N ILE A 311 -6.09 17.58 -4.23
CA ILE A 311 -6.64 17.65 -5.59
C ILE A 311 -6.93 19.10 -5.99
N HIS A 312 -7.51 19.89 -5.09
CA HIS A 312 -7.82 21.29 -5.31
C HIS A 312 -6.54 22.07 -5.64
N THR A 313 -5.48 21.89 -4.86
CA THR A 313 -4.21 22.58 -5.09
C THR A 313 -3.63 22.26 -6.44
N LEU A 314 -3.57 20.98 -6.80
CA LEU A 314 -3.05 20.56 -8.08
C LEU A 314 -3.90 21.14 -9.23
N SER A 315 -5.23 21.15 -9.12
CA SER A 315 -6.13 21.74 -10.12
C SER A 315 -5.96 23.25 -10.35
N LYS A 316 -5.28 23.96 -9.43
CA LYS A 316 -4.97 25.39 -9.58
C LYS A 316 -3.63 25.66 -10.25
N LEU A 317 -2.79 24.64 -10.42
CA LEU A 317 -1.49 24.80 -11.05
C LEU A 317 -1.64 25.06 -12.54
N PRO A 318 -0.78 25.89 -13.15
CA PRO A 318 -0.83 26.18 -14.58
C PRO A 318 -0.80 24.94 -15.46
N GLU A 319 -0.05 23.91 -15.06
CA GLU A 319 0.10 22.64 -15.78
C GLU A 319 -1.20 21.82 -15.83
N TRP A 320 -2.13 22.07 -14.90
CA TRP A 320 -3.42 21.37 -14.78
C TRP A 320 -4.61 22.30 -15.05
N LYS A 321 -4.36 23.52 -15.53
CA LYS A 321 -5.43 24.38 -16.06
C LYS A 321 -5.91 23.78 -17.37
N HIS A 322 -7.11 23.21 -17.32
CA HIS A 322 -7.93 22.96 -18.50
C HIS A 322 -8.18 24.26 -19.27
#